data_AF-A0A1G3M6M9-F1
#
_entry.id   AF-A0A1G3M6M9-F1
#
_cell.length_a   1.000
_cell.length_b   1.000
_cell.length_c   1.000
_cell.angle_alpha   90.00
_cell.angle_beta   90.00
_cell.angle_gamma   90.00
#
_symmetry.space_group_name_H-M   'P 1'
#
loop_
_entity.id
_entity.type
_entity.pdbx_description
1 polymer ?
#
loop_
_entity_poly.entity_id
_entity_poly.type
_entity_poly.pdbx_seq_one_letter_code
_entity_poly.pdbx_strand_id
1 'polypeptide(L)' 'MRRSAVGGLLRRCGADWLVVQGLVDQGRLAESSYEGEIFYLRRFPKLPEQERRRGNRSLA' A
#
# COMPACT_ATOMS: atom_id res chain seq x y z
N MET A 1 3.74 -4.41 4.96
CA MET A 1 5.12 -4.95 5.11
C MET A 1 5.85 -4.12 6.14
N ARG A 2 6.54 -4.73 7.12
CA ARG A 2 7.34 -3.99 8.12
C ARG A 2 8.53 -3.28 7.49
N ARG A 3 8.97 -2.16 8.06
CA ARG A 3 10.09 -1.35 7.55
C ARG A 3 11.37 -2.17 7.38
N SER A 4 11.70 -3.00 8.36
CA SER A 4 12.86 -3.90 8.32
C SER A 4 12.83 -4.87 7.14
N ALA A 5 11.68 -5.47 6.86
CA ALA A 5 11.49 -6.39 5.73
C ALA A 5 11.62 -5.67 4.38
N VAL A 6 11.10 -4.44 4.27
CA VAL A 6 11.26 -3.60 3.07
C VAL A 6 12.74 -3.28 2.84
N GLY A 7 13.50 -2.92 3.88
CA GLY A 7 14.95 -2.70 3.78
C GLY A 7 15.70 -3.95 3.28
N GLY A 8 15.36 -5.13 3.79
CA GLY A 8 15.93 -6.39 3.31
C GLY A 8 15.58 -6.71 1.85
N LEU A 9 14.37 -6.36 1.41
CA LEU A 9 13.98 -6.49 0.00
C LEU A 9 14.78 -5.55 -0.90
N LEU A 10 14.87 -4.26 -0.55
CA LEU A 10 15.62 -3.26 -1.31
C LEU A 10 17.08 -3.66 -1.52
N ARG A 11 17.75 -4.10 -0.45
CA ARG A 11 19.13 -4.60 -0.53
C ARG A 11 19.28 -5.77 -1.50
N ARG A 12 18.36 -6.74 -1.46
CA ARG A 12 18.38 -7.90 -2.38
C ARG A 12 18.16 -7.49 -3.83
N CYS A 13 17.39 -6.43 -4.06
CA CYS A 13 17.12 -5.89 -5.39
C CYS A 13 18.15 -4.86 -5.86
N GLY A 14 19.16 -4.51 -5.05
CA GLY A 14 20.09 -3.42 -5.37
C GLY A 14 19.42 -2.06 -5.49
N ALA A 15 18.28 -1.87 -4.82
CA ALA A 15 17.48 -0.65 -4.88
C ALA A 15 17.70 0.22 -3.63
N ASP A 16 17.47 1.52 -3.77
CA ASP A 16 17.59 2.49 -2.68
C ASP A 16 16.23 2.79 -2.01
N TRP A 17 16.28 3.30 -0.78
CA TRP A 17 15.10 3.75 -0.02
C TRP A 17 14.31 4.84 -0.74
N LEU A 18 14.96 5.63 -1.61
CA LEU A 18 14.32 6.62 -2.49
C LEU A 18 13.15 6.02 -3.30
N VAL A 19 13.20 4.73 -3.66
CA VAL A 19 12.09 4.06 -4.35
C VAL A 19 10.85 4.00 -3.46
N VAL A 20 11.02 3.68 -2.17
CA VAL A 20 9.91 3.64 -1.21
C VAL A 20 9.34 5.03 -1.01
N GLN A 21 10.21 6.04 -0.85
CA GLN A 21 9.79 7.42 -0.70
C GLN A 21 8.97 7.88 -1.91
N GLY A 22 9.45 7.62 -3.13
CA GLY A 22 8.72 7.94 -4.36
C GLY A 22 7.35 7.25 -4.45
N LEU A 23 7.23 6.00 -3.98
CA LEU A 23 5.94 5.31 -3.95
C LEU A 23 4.96 5.88 -2.91
N VAL A 24 5.47 6.37 -1.77
CA VAL A 24 4.67 7.07 -0.76
C VAL A 24 4.20 8.43 -1.31
N ASP A 25 5.11 9.20 -1.90
CA ASP A 25 4.82 10.53 -2.45
C ASP A 25 3.81 10.45 -3.61
N GLN A 26 3.90 9.41 -4.44
CA GLN A 26 2.93 9.11 -5.50
C GLN A 26 1.58 8.58 -4.96
N GLY A 27 1.44 8.38 -3.65
CA GLY A 27 0.24 7.83 -3.03
C GLY A 27 -0.04 6.37 -3.40
N ARG A 28 0.96 5.64 -3.92
CA ARG A 28 0.85 4.21 -4.26
C ARG A 28 1.13 3.32 -3.05
N LEU A 29 1.87 3.85 -2.09
CA LEU A 29 2.15 3.25 -0.80
C LEU A 29 1.61 4.16 0.31
N ALA A 30 1.17 3.56 1.41
CA ALA A 30 0.85 4.26 2.63
C ALA A 30 1.80 3.78 3.74
N GLU A 31 2.36 4.73 4.48
CA GLU A 31 3.02 4.44 5.74
C GLU A 31 1.98 4.41 6.87
N SER A 32 2.11 3.46 7.78
CA SER A 32 1.26 3.32 8.97
C SER A 32 2.10 2.84 10.14
N SER A 33 1.91 3.46 11.30
CA SER A 33 2.47 2.97 12.56
C SER A 33 1.47 2.02 13.23
N TYR A 34 1.96 0.87 13.70
CA TYR A 34 1.17 -0.11 14.46
C TYR A 34 2.07 -0.79 15.49
N GLU A 35 1.66 -0.79 16.76
CA GLU A 35 2.43 -1.33 17.89
C GLU A 35 3.89 -0.82 17.95
N GLY A 36 4.11 0.45 17.59
CA GLY A 36 5.44 1.06 17.58
C GLY A 36 6.32 0.68 16.39
N GLU A 37 5.82 -0.11 15.44
CA GLU A 37 6.53 -0.50 14.22
C GLU A 37 5.91 0.17 12.98
N ILE A 38 6.75 0.48 12.00
CA ILE A 38 6.32 1.10 10.74
C ILE A 38 5.99 0.02 9.71
N PHE A 39 4.82 0.15 9.11
CA PHE A 39 4.32 -0.70 8.04
C PHE A 39 4.06 0.10 6.78
N TYR A 40 4.43 -0.49 5.66
CA TYR A 40 4.13 -0.03 4.33
C TYR A 40 3.04 -0.87 3.70
N LEU A 41 1.94 -0.23 3.32
CA LEU A 41 0.75 -0.85 2.74
C LEU A 41 0.54 -0.34 1.32
N ARG A 42 0.10 -1.22 0.42
CA ARG A 42 -0.28 -0.80 -0.93
C ARG A 42 -1.60 -0.03 -0.85
N ARG A 43 -1.63 1.17 -1.46
CA ARG A 43 -2.88 1.88 -1.69
C ARG A 43 -3.54 1.32 -2.94
N PHE A 44 -4.78 0.87 -2.80
CA PHE A 44 -5.63 0.57 -3.93
C PHE A 44 -6.41 1.84 -4.30
N PRO A 45 -6.59 2.14 -5.60
CA PRO A 45 -7.53 3.18 -5.99
C PRO A 45 -8.89 2.84 -5.40
N LYS A 46 -9.58 3.84 -4.83
CA LYS A 46 -10.96 3.66 -4.39
C LYS A 46 -11.75 3.27 -5.63
N LEU A 47 -12.36 2.08 -5.62
CA LEU A 47 -13.38 1.74 -6.60
C LEU A 47 -14.40 2.90 -6.62
N PRO A 48 -14.79 3.41 -7.80
CA PRO A 48 -15.83 4.41 -7.88
C PRO A 48 -17.06 3.94 -7.10
N GLU A 49 -17.68 4.84 -6.32
CA GLU A 49 -18.94 4.60 -5.58
C GLU A 49 -20.00 3.88 -6.45
N GLN A 50 -19.94 4.11 -7.76
CA GLN A 50 -20.83 3.52 -8.77
C GLN A 50 -20.73 1.99 -8.88
N GLU A 51 -19.55 1.39 -8.67
CA GLU A 51 -19.39 -0.08 -8.67
C GLU A 51 -19.81 -0.71 -7.34
N ARG A 52 -19.69 0.03 -6.23
CA ARG A 52 -20.11 -0.44 -4.90
C ARG A 52 -21.62 -0.67 -4.80
N ARG A 53 -22.43 0.11 -5.53
CA ARG A 53 -23.91 -0.03 -5.54
C ARG A 53 -24.43 -1.08 -6.52
N ARG A 54 -23.63 -1.49 -7.52
CA ARG A 54 -24.02 -2.51 -8.51
C ARG A 54 -23.98 -3.94 -7.95
N GLY A 55 -23.22 -4.18 -6.87
CA GLY A 55 -23.12 -5.48 -6.23
C GLY A 55 -24.28 -5.87 -5.31
N ASN A 56 -25.22 -4.96 -5.01
CA ASN A 56 -26.30 -5.22 -4.04
C ASN A 56 -27.71 -5.27 -4.67
N ARG A 57 -27.79 -5.48 -5.99
CA ARG A 57 -29.06 -5.82 -6.66
C ARG A 57 -28.87 -7.10 -7.47
N SER A 58 -29.13 -8.24 -6.83
CA SER A 58 -29.96 -9.32 -7.36
C SER A 58 -29.78 -10.58 -6.52
N LEU A 59 -30.80 -10.96 -5.75
CA LEU A 59 -31.41 -12.29 -5.78
C LEU A 59 -32.65 -12.32 -4.86
N ALA A 60 -33.79 -12.56 -5.52
CA ALA A 60 -35.12 -12.96 -5.02
C ALA A 60 -35.91 -11.96 -4.18
#